data_AF-A0A3A5KXP0-F1
#
_entry.id   AF-A0A3A5KXP0-F1
#
_cell.length_a   1.000
_cell.length_b   1.000
_cell.length_c   1.000
_cell.angle_alpha   90.00
_cell.angle_beta   90.00
_cell.angle_gamma   90.00
#
_symmetry.space_group_name_H-M   'P 1'
#
loop_
_entity.id
_entity.type
_entity.pdbx_description
1 polymer ?
#
loop_
_entity_poly.entity_id
_entity_poly.type
_entity_poly.pdbx_seq_one_letter_code
_entity_poly.pdbx_strand_id
1 'polypeptide(L)'
;YNLAYLYILGAAFWNFVGAGVFGGGTLNAPLINYYEHGTFLTLNHAHTALFGAFGLLALGLIHFCLRYAAVAGKTWSDRLGVYAFWLYNAGLFLWIVLNFFPIGWSQLMAVYEHGLSYARSLEFYNTTLLWQWLRFPGDVVFALGALLMAYDFIVKIGPFF
;
A
#
# COMPACT_ATOMS: atom_id res chain seq x y z
N TYR A 1 18.53 -15.22 -0.06
CA TYR A 1 17.16 -15.49 -0.54
C TYR A 1 16.09 -15.15 0.49
N ASN A 2 16.39 -15.12 1.79
CA ASN A 2 15.44 -14.76 2.85
C ASN A 2 14.69 -13.45 2.60
N LEU A 3 15.36 -12.43 2.06
CA LEU A 3 14.71 -11.16 1.72
C LEU A 3 13.62 -11.31 0.66
N ALA A 4 13.86 -12.06 -0.43
CA ALA A 4 12.84 -12.29 -1.45
C ALA A 4 11.61 -13.01 -0.85
N TYR A 5 11.83 -14.00 0.00
CA TYR A 5 10.73 -14.69 0.70
C TYR A 5 9.98 -13.77 1.67
N LEU A 6 10.65 -12.84 2.35
CA LEU A 6 10.00 -11.83 3.20
C LEU A 6 8.99 -10.98 2.39
N TYR A 7 9.41 -10.52 1.21
CA TYR A 7 8.53 -9.77 0.30
C TYR A 7 7.37 -10.62 -0.23
N ILE A 8 7.61 -11.88 -0.60
CA ILE A 8 6.56 -12.80 -1.07
C ILE A 8 5.55 -13.11 0.04
N LEU A 9 6.00 -13.32 1.28
CA LEU A 9 5.12 -13.53 2.42
C LEU A 9 4.30 -12.26 2.73
N GLY A 10 4.92 -11.08 2.66
CA GLY A 10 4.20 -9.81 2.76
C GLY A 10 3.16 -9.63 1.66
N ALA A 11 3.50 -9.99 0.42
CA ALA A 11 2.58 -9.98 -0.71
C ALA A 11 1.38 -10.91 -0.48
N ALA A 12 1.62 -12.12 0.03
CA ALA A 12 0.55 -13.06 0.37
C ALA A 12 -0.38 -12.51 1.47
N PHE A 13 0.19 -11.87 2.51
CA PHE A 13 -0.58 -11.21 3.56
C PHE A 13 -1.49 -10.11 2.98
N TRP A 14 -0.94 -9.20 2.17
CA TRP A 14 -1.73 -8.12 1.56
C TRP A 14 -2.65 -8.60 0.45
N ASN A 15 -2.39 -9.73 -0.19
CA ASN A 15 -3.35 -10.36 -1.09
C ASN A 15 -4.60 -10.78 -0.31
N PHE A 16 -4.44 -11.39 0.87
CA PHE A 16 -5.57 -11.70 1.74
C PHE A 16 -6.26 -10.45 2.29
N VAL A 17 -5.50 -9.52 2.89
CA VAL A 17 -6.09 -8.32 3.53
C VAL A 17 -6.59 -7.31 2.51
N GLY A 18 -5.75 -6.88 1.57
CA GLY A 18 -6.07 -5.88 0.58
C GLY A 18 -7.08 -6.35 -0.46
N ALA A 19 -6.84 -7.50 -1.10
CA ALA A 19 -7.75 -8.02 -2.12
C ALA A 19 -8.93 -8.80 -1.53
N GLY A 20 -8.68 -9.66 -0.55
CA GLY A 20 -9.72 -10.46 0.10
C GLY A 20 -10.64 -9.63 1.01
N VAL A 21 -10.11 -9.08 2.10
CA VAL A 21 -10.91 -8.37 3.11
C VAL A 21 -11.42 -7.03 2.56
N PHE A 22 -10.54 -6.16 2.07
CA PHE A 22 -10.94 -4.83 1.60
C PHE A 22 -11.53 -4.81 0.18
N GLY A 23 -11.26 -5.82 -0.66
CA GLY A 23 -11.88 -5.93 -1.98
C GLY A 23 -13.15 -6.76 -1.92
N GLY A 24 -12.97 -8.07 -1.79
CA GLY A 24 -14.06 -9.05 -1.74
C GLY A 24 -15.04 -8.80 -0.60
N GLY A 25 -14.53 -8.54 0.61
CA GLY A 25 -15.35 -8.39 1.81
C GLY A 25 -16.11 -7.07 1.89
N THR A 26 -15.46 -5.94 1.62
CA THR A 26 -16.07 -4.61 1.85
C THR A 26 -16.65 -3.94 0.61
N LEU A 27 -16.25 -4.32 -0.61
CA LEU A 27 -16.63 -3.58 -1.82
C LEU A 27 -17.42 -4.39 -2.84
N ASN A 28 -17.28 -5.72 -2.85
CA ASN A 28 -17.77 -6.54 -3.96
C ASN A 28 -19.30 -6.72 -3.95
N ALA A 29 -19.88 -6.94 -2.77
CA ALA A 29 -21.31 -7.18 -2.65
C ALA A 29 -22.11 -6.06 -3.33
N PRO A 30 -22.99 -6.35 -4.33
CA PRO A 30 -23.63 -5.32 -5.14
C PRO A 30 -24.38 -4.26 -4.33
N LEU A 31 -25.01 -4.67 -3.22
CA LEU A 31 -25.70 -3.75 -2.32
C LEU A 31 -24.74 -2.75 -1.67
N ILE A 32 -23.57 -3.20 -1.23
CA ILE A 32 -22.56 -2.31 -0.64
C ILE A 32 -21.93 -1.45 -1.74
N ASN A 33 -21.58 -2.06 -2.88
CA ASN A 33 -20.96 -1.35 -4.00
C ASN A 33 -21.86 -0.21 -4.49
N TYR A 34 -23.19 -0.39 -4.50
CA TYR A 34 -24.11 0.68 -4.88
C TYR A 34 -23.90 1.99 -4.10
N TYR A 35 -23.57 1.91 -2.80
CA TYR A 35 -23.30 3.08 -1.96
C TYR A 35 -21.83 3.46 -1.92
N GLU A 36 -20.92 2.49 -2.02
CA GLU A 36 -19.50 2.78 -1.91
C GLU A 36 -18.91 3.29 -3.23
N HIS A 37 -19.44 2.88 -4.38
CA HIS A 37 -18.73 2.98 -5.66
C HIS A 37 -18.13 4.38 -5.90
N GLY A 38 -16.80 4.43 -6.03
CA GLY A 38 -16.08 5.68 -6.22
C GLY A 38 -15.90 6.51 -4.94
N THR A 39 -15.84 5.88 -3.78
CA THR A 39 -15.49 6.53 -2.50
C THR A 39 -14.11 6.08 -2.00
N PHE A 40 -13.71 6.55 -0.82
CA PHE A 40 -12.38 6.31 -0.25
C PHE A 40 -12.11 4.85 0.16
N LEU A 41 -13.12 3.97 0.28
CA LEU A 41 -12.87 2.55 0.55
C LEU A 41 -12.34 1.81 -0.70
N THR A 42 -12.71 2.26 -1.90
CA THR A 42 -12.11 1.84 -3.16
C THR A 42 -10.63 2.23 -3.18
N LEU A 43 -10.28 3.42 -2.70
CA LEU A 43 -8.89 3.86 -2.58
C LEU A 43 -8.09 2.99 -1.60
N ASN A 44 -8.72 2.61 -0.48
CA ASN A 44 -8.16 1.70 0.51
C ASN A 44 -7.82 0.34 -0.10
N HIS A 45 -8.79 -0.28 -0.78
CA HIS A 45 -8.58 -1.53 -1.50
C HIS A 45 -7.50 -1.40 -2.57
N ALA A 46 -7.56 -0.37 -3.40
CA ALA A 46 -6.64 -0.20 -4.53
C ALA A 46 -5.17 -0.17 -4.08
N HIS A 47 -4.82 0.59 -3.05
CA HIS A 47 -3.43 0.67 -2.59
C HIS A 47 -2.96 -0.61 -1.90
N THR A 48 -3.81 -1.19 -1.05
CA THR A 48 -3.48 -2.40 -0.31
C THR A 48 -3.41 -3.64 -1.20
N ALA A 49 -4.22 -3.72 -2.26
CA ALA A 49 -4.17 -4.81 -3.24
C ALA A 49 -3.08 -4.59 -4.29
N LEU A 50 -3.01 -3.42 -4.93
CA LEU A 50 -2.07 -3.18 -6.02
C LEU A 50 -0.63 -3.18 -5.51
N PHE A 51 -0.30 -2.28 -4.58
CA PHE A 51 1.05 -2.22 -4.05
C PHE A 51 1.31 -3.35 -3.05
N GLY A 52 0.38 -3.57 -2.11
CA GLY A 52 0.59 -4.57 -1.06
C GLY A 52 0.75 -5.99 -1.60
N ALA A 53 -0.07 -6.42 -2.56
CA ALA A 53 0.10 -7.74 -3.18
C ALA A 53 1.11 -7.70 -4.33
N PHE A 54 0.79 -7.00 -5.43
CA PHE A 54 1.62 -7.05 -6.64
C PHE A 54 2.92 -6.26 -6.53
N GLY A 55 2.90 -5.11 -5.86
CA GLY A 55 4.11 -4.30 -5.64
C GLY A 55 5.16 -5.03 -4.80
N LEU A 56 4.77 -5.60 -3.65
CA LEU A 56 5.70 -6.40 -2.84
C LEU A 56 6.17 -7.66 -3.57
N LEU A 57 5.29 -8.33 -4.32
CA LEU A 57 5.68 -9.49 -5.13
C LEU A 57 6.74 -9.11 -6.18
N ALA A 58 6.54 -8.00 -6.89
CA ALA A 58 7.47 -7.49 -7.89
C ALA A 58 8.84 -7.15 -7.26
N LEU A 59 8.85 -6.45 -6.12
CA LEU A 59 10.09 -6.14 -5.38
C LEU A 59 10.82 -7.40 -4.90
N GLY A 60 10.07 -8.40 -4.42
CA GLY A 60 10.63 -9.70 -4.04
C GLY A 60 11.28 -10.42 -5.22
N LEU A 61 10.65 -10.40 -6.40
CA LEU A 61 11.18 -10.99 -7.61
C LEU A 61 12.43 -10.26 -8.11
N ILE A 62 12.44 -8.93 -8.07
CA ILE A 62 13.62 -8.12 -8.42
C ILE A 62 14.79 -8.50 -7.50
N HIS A 63 14.57 -8.60 -6.18
CA HIS A 63 15.61 -9.05 -5.26
C HIS A 63 16.10 -10.47 -5.54
N PHE A 64 15.20 -11.39 -5.91
CA PHE A 64 15.57 -12.74 -6.32
C PHE A 64 16.49 -12.73 -7.54
N CYS A 65 16.13 -11.99 -8.59
CA CYS A 65 16.92 -11.84 -9.81
C CYS A 65 18.28 -11.19 -9.54
N LEU A 66 18.32 -10.08 -8.79
CA LEU A 66 19.55 -9.40 -8.39
C LEU A 66 20.47 -10.31 -7.58
N ARG A 67 19.89 -11.13 -6.69
CA ARG A 67 20.66 -12.08 -5.89
C ARG A 67 21.23 -13.21 -6.74
N TYR A 68 20.47 -13.70 -7.73
CA TYR A 68 20.91 -14.76 -8.63
C TYR A 68 22.08 -14.32 -9.51
N ALA A 69 22.03 -13.08 -10.02
CA ALA A 69 23.05 -12.56 -10.91
C ALA A 69 24.23 -11.87 -10.21
N ALA A 70 24.23 -11.80 -8.87
CA ALA A 70 25.35 -11.28 -8.10
C ALA A 70 26.59 -12.19 -8.24
N VAL A 71 27.73 -11.61 -8.64
CA VAL A 71 29.02 -12.32 -8.80
C VAL A 71 29.59 -12.75 -7.44
N ALA A 72 30.20 -13.95 -7.39
CA ALA A 72 30.88 -14.46 -6.21
C ALA A 72 31.99 -13.49 -5.74
N GLY A 73 31.98 -13.12 -4.46
CA GLY A 73 33.02 -12.30 -3.83
C GLY A 73 32.65 -10.85 -3.47
N LYS A 74 31.50 -10.32 -3.90
CA LYS A 74 31.01 -9.02 -3.40
C LYS A 74 30.18 -9.18 -2.12
N THR A 75 30.36 -8.23 -1.19
CA THR A 75 29.57 -8.13 0.03
C THR A 75 28.11 -7.82 -0.31
N TRP A 76 27.20 -8.73 0.02
CA TRP A 76 25.77 -8.53 -0.16
C TRP A 76 25.10 -8.32 1.18
N SER A 77 24.31 -7.25 1.29
CA SER A 77 23.54 -6.92 2.49
C SER A 77 22.05 -6.87 2.17
N ASP A 78 21.24 -7.56 2.97
CA ASP A 78 19.78 -7.50 2.91
C ASP A 78 19.22 -6.36 3.79
N ARG A 79 20.06 -5.67 4.58
CA ARG A 79 19.59 -4.74 5.64
C ARG A 79 18.70 -3.62 5.10
N LEU A 80 19.12 -2.94 4.05
CA LEU A 80 18.35 -1.83 3.46
C LEU A 80 17.01 -2.32 2.89
N GLY A 81 17.03 -3.47 2.20
CA GLY A 81 15.80 -4.08 1.68
C GLY A 81 14.83 -4.51 2.79
N VAL A 82 15.33 -4.98 3.94
CA VAL A 82 14.50 -5.28 5.12
C VAL A 82 13.92 -3.99 5.73
N TYR A 83 14.71 -2.92 5.86
CA TYR A 83 14.18 -1.65 6.36
C TYR A 83 13.11 -1.06 5.42
N ALA A 84 13.36 -1.08 4.11
CA ALA A 84 12.39 -0.65 3.12
C ALA A 84 11.09 -1.46 3.21
N PHE A 85 11.18 -2.79 3.38
CA PHE A 85 10.01 -3.65 3.57
C PHE A 85 9.13 -3.16 4.72
N TRP A 86 9.71 -2.94 5.90
CA TRP A 86 8.95 -2.50 7.06
C TRP A 86 8.39 -1.08 6.90
N LEU A 87 9.12 -0.17 6.26
CA LEU A 87 8.63 1.18 5.97
C LEU A 87 7.44 1.14 5.01
N TYR A 88 7.47 0.32 3.96
CA TYR A 88 6.32 0.17 3.06
C TYR A 88 5.08 -0.36 3.79
N ASN A 89 5.25 -1.41 4.60
CA ASN A 89 4.15 -2.00 5.36
C ASN A 89 3.59 -1.01 6.41
N ALA A 90 4.46 -0.27 7.10
CA ALA A 90 4.06 0.77 8.03
C ALA A 90 3.34 1.92 7.31
N GLY A 91 3.81 2.34 6.14
CA GLY A 91 3.17 3.37 5.31
C GLY A 91 1.76 2.97 4.87
N LEU A 92 1.58 1.74 4.37
CA LEU A 92 0.26 1.20 4.04
C LEU A 92 -0.65 1.15 5.28
N PHE A 93 -0.14 0.67 6.40
CA PHE A 93 -0.90 0.63 7.65
C PHE A 93 -1.35 2.02 8.10
N LEU A 94 -0.44 3.01 8.07
CA LEU A 94 -0.73 4.39 8.41
C LEU A 94 -1.79 4.99 7.48
N TRP A 95 -1.71 4.76 6.17
CA TRP A 95 -2.76 5.22 5.25
C TRP A 95 -4.13 4.64 5.55
N ILE A 96 -4.22 3.35 5.91
CA ILE A 96 -5.49 2.72 6.28
C ILE A 96 -6.08 3.42 7.50
N VAL A 97 -5.32 3.52 8.59
CA VAL A 97 -5.85 3.95 9.90
C VAL A 97 -5.97 5.47 10.04
N LEU A 98 -5.16 6.24 9.30
CA LEU A 98 -5.12 7.70 9.40
C LEU A 98 -5.81 8.42 8.24
N ASN A 99 -6.20 7.73 7.15
CA ASN A 99 -6.79 8.41 6.01
C ASN A 99 -7.90 7.60 5.33
N PHE A 100 -7.56 6.49 4.67
CA PHE A 100 -8.47 5.81 3.76
C PHE A 100 -9.72 5.27 4.46
N PHE A 101 -9.53 4.58 5.60
CA PHE A 101 -10.65 3.97 6.30
C PHE A 101 -11.54 4.99 7.05
N PRO A 102 -11.00 5.95 7.82
CA PRO A 102 -11.83 6.96 8.48
C PRO A 102 -12.65 7.82 7.51
N ILE A 103 -12.05 8.24 6.40
CA ILE A 103 -12.77 9.00 5.37
C ILE A 103 -13.76 8.09 4.64
N GLY A 104 -13.34 6.92 4.20
CA GLY A 104 -14.17 6.00 3.42
C GLY A 104 -15.40 5.52 4.17
N TRP A 105 -15.27 5.20 5.46
CA TRP A 105 -16.42 4.79 6.27
C TRP A 105 -17.41 5.94 6.47
N SER A 106 -16.92 7.13 6.81
CA SER A 106 -17.76 8.34 6.94
C SER A 106 -18.43 8.69 5.62
N GLN A 107 -17.73 8.51 4.49
CA GLN A 107 -18.25 8.78 3.15
C GLN A 107 -19.33 7.79 2.77
N LEU A 108 -19.15 6.49 3.06
CA LEU A 108 -20.18 5.47 2.84
C LEU A 108 -21.48 5.81 3.59
N MET A 109 -21.40 6.20 4.85
CA MET A 109 -22.57 6.61 5.64
C MET A 109 -23.22 7.87 5.04
N ALA A 110 -22.43 8.84 4.59
CA ALA A 110 -22.95 10.03 3.93
C ALA A 110 -23.65 9.71 2.60
N VAL A 111 -23.16 8.75 1.81
CA VAL A 111 -23.85 8.28 0.59
C VAL A 111 -25.17 7.61 0.97
N TYR A 112 -25.18 6.80 2.02
CA TYR A 112 -26.38 6.11 2.49
C TYR A 112 -27.48 7.07 2.97
N GLU A 113 -27.11 8.11 3.73
CA GLU A 113 -28.06 9.05 4.34
C GLU A 113 -28.48 10.20 3.41
N HIS A 114 -27.55 10.69 2.58
CA HIS A 114 -27.73 11.93 1.82
C HIS A 114 -27.48 11.78 0.30
N GLY A 115 -27.06 10.60 -0.15
CA GLY A 115 -26.76 10.32 -1.54
C GLY A 115 -25.35 10.72 -1.98
N LEU A 116 -24.93 10.19 -3.14
CA LEU A 116 -23.55 10.33 -3.64
C LEU A 116 -23.14 11.78 -3.93
N SER A 117 -24.08 12.61 -4.40
CA SER A 117 -23.84 14.03 -4.68
C SER A 117 -23.33 14.77 -3.43
N TYR A 118 -23.97 14.55 -2.27
CA TYR A 118 -23.56 15.14 -1.02
C TYR A 118 -22.20 14.61 -0.56
N ALA A 119 -22.01 13.29 -0.56
CA ALA A 119 -20.76 12.64 -0.13
C ALA A 119 -19.54 13.02 -0.99
N ARG A 120 -19.76 13.58 -2.19
CA ARG A 120 -18.71 14.09 -3.10
C ARG A 120 -18.63 15.61 -3.13
N SER A 121 -19.45 16.30 -2.35
CA SER A 121 -19.47 17.76 -2.26
C SER A 121 -18.32 18.29 -1.40
N LEU A 122 -18.01 19.58 -1.56
CA LEU A 122 -17.05 20.27 -0.71
C LEU A 122 -17.51 20.30 0.76
N GLU A 123 -18.82 20.35 1.00
CA GLU A 123 -19.40 20.35 2.34
C GLU A 123 -19.00 19.09 3.12
N PHE A 124 -19.15 17.91 2.52
CA PHE A 124 -18.69 16.66 3.12
C PHE A 124 -17.17 16.68 3.35
N TYR A 125 -16.37 17.08 2.35
CA TYR A 125 -14.91 17.07 2.50
C TYR A 125 -14.40 18.05 3.56
N ASN A 126 -15.10 19.15 3.83
CA ASN A 126 -14.76 20.05 4.92
C ASN A 126 -14.88 19.37 6.30
N THR A 127 -15.75 18.36 6.46
CA THR A 127 -15.89 17.59 7.71
C THR A 127 -14.74 16.60 7.94
N THR A 128 -14.01 16.23 6.89
CA THR A 128 -12.95 15.20 6.94
C THR A 128 -11.53 15.78 6.83
N LEU A 129 -11.38 17.11 6.94
CA LEU A 129 -10.09 17.80 6.74
C LEU A 129 -8.95 17.25 7.60
N LEU A 130 -9.21 16.90 8.86
CA LEU A 130 -8.20 16.31 9.73
C LEU A 130 -7.62 15.02 9.11
N TRP A 131 -8.48 14.09 8.72
CA TRP A 131 -8.07 12.82 8.14
C TRP A 131 -7.35 13.00 6.81
N GLN A 132 -7.74 14.00 6.01
CA GLN A 132 -7.05 14.33 4.75
C GLN A 132 -5.58 14.70 4.99
N TRP A 133 -5.30 15.51 6.01
CA TRP A 133 -3.93 15.88 6.38
C TRP A 133 -3.15 14.76 7.06
N LEU A 134 -3.83 13.91 7.85
CA LEU A 134 -3.22 12.74 8.48
C LEU A 134 -2.79 11.64 7.49
N ARG A 135 -3.05 11.82 6.19
CA ARG A 135 -2.40 11.04 5.13
C ARG A 135 -0.89 11.24 5.09
N PHE A 136 -0.43 12.47 5.34
CA PHE A 136 0.95 12.89 5.12
C PHE A 136 1.99 12.06 5.92
N PRO A 137 1.78 11.72 7.20
CA PRO A 137 2.67 10.80 7.93
C PRO A 137 2.90 9.46 7.21
N GLY A 138 1.84 8.86 6.64
CA GLY A 138 1.95 7.63 5.86
C GLY A 138 2.73 7.84 4.57
N ASP A 139 2.49 8.96 3.88
CA ASP A 139 3.21 9.33 2.65
C ASP A 139 4.72 9.45 2.90
N VAL A 140 5.12 10.12 3.99
CA VAL A 140 6.53 10.30 4.36
C VAL A 140 7.20 8.96 4.66
N VAL A 141 6.57 8.11 5.48
CA VAL A 141 7.11 6.79 5.83
C VAL A 141 7.27 5.91 4.59
N PHE A 142 6.26 5.88 3.73
CA PHE A 142 6.29 5.10 2.50
C PHE A 142 7.36 5.62 1.52
N ALA A 143 7.46 6.94 1.35
CA ALA A 143 8.46 7.57 0.49
C ALA A 143 9.89 7.29 0.96
N LEU A 144 10.15 7.29 2.28
CA LEU A 144 11.44 6.88 2.83
C LEU A 144 11.78 5.42 2.49
N GLY A 145 10.79 4.52 2.56
CA GLY A 145 10.94 3.15 2.09
C GLY A 145 11.33 3.07 0.61
N ALA A 146 10.68 3.88 -0.23
CA ALA A 146 10.98 3.98 -1.66
C ALA A 146 12.39 4.49 -1.95
N LEU A 147 12.84 5.53 -1.24
CA LEU A 147 14.19 6.07 -1.40
C LEU A 147 15.27 5.07 -0.96
N LEU A 148 15.05 4.37 0.16
CA LEU A 148 15.98 3.33 0.61
C LEU A 148 16.04 2.16 -0.36
N MET A 149 14.91 1.73 -0.92
CA MET A 149 14.86 0.67 -1.92
C MET A 149 15.57 1.07 -3.21
N ALA A 150 15.33 2.29 -3.71
CA ALA A 150 15.99 2.81 -4.90
C ALA A 150 17.51 2.85 -4.71
N TYR A 151 17.98 3.34 -3.56
CA TYR A 151 19.39 3.33 -3.22
C TYR A 151 19.97 1.92 -3.15
N ASP A 152 19.27 0.98 -2.51
CA ASP A 152 19.67 -0.42 -2.41
C ASP A 152 19.80 -1.09 -3.79
N PHE A 153 18.87 -0.83 -4.70
CA PHE A 153 18.93 -1.32 -6.09
C PHE A 153 20.09 -0.72 -6.86
N ILE A 154 20.34 0.59 -6.77
CA ILE A 154 21.48 1.24 -7.45
C ILE A 154 22.80 0.60 -7.03
N VAL A 155 23.00 0.37 -5.72
CA VAL A 155 24.20 -0.27 -5.19
C VAL A 155 24.34 -1.72 -5.69
N LYS A 156 23.21 -2.45 -5.78
CA LYS A 156 23.19 -3.87 -6.19
C LYS A 156 23.26 -4.09 -7.70
N ILE A 157 22.90 -3.09 -8.51
CA ILE A 157 23.01 -3.11 -9.98
C ILE A 157 24.40 -2.70 -10.46
N GLY A 158 25.15 -1.90 -9.69
CA GLY A 158 26.52 -1.51 -10.05
C GLY A 158 27.47 -2.64 -10.47
N PRO A 159 27.39 -3.89 -9.98
CA PRO A 159 28.22 -5.01 -10.45
C PRO A 159 27.88 -5.56 -11.85
N PHE A 160 26.79 -5.13 -12.48
CA PHE A 160 26.37 -5.58 -13.82
C PHE A 160 26.96 -4.74 -14.95
N PHE A 161 27.57 -3.60 -14.61
CA PHE A 161 28.21 -2.65 -15.51
C PHE A 161 29.69 -2.49 -15.12
#